data_AF-A0A1H4Q4K4-F1
#
_entry.id   AF-A0A1H4Q4K4-F1
#
_cell.length_a   1.000
_cell.length_b   1.000
_cell.length_c   1.000
_cell.angle_alpha   90.00
_cell.angle_beta   90.00
_cell.angle_gamma   90.00
#
_symmetry.space_group_name_H-M   'P 1'
#
loop_
_entity.id
_entity.type
_entity.pdbx_description
1 polymer ?
#
loop_
_entity_poly.entity_id
_entity_poly.type
_entity_poly.pdbx_seq_one_letter_code
_entity_poly.pdbx_strand_id
1 'polypeptide(L)'
;MGGPAAEPYDFCLSFATEQRPYVEEVAELLRKAGRTVFYDAYETAKLLGEDLYTHLDEIYNRGSRFCVLFASEAYVRKVWTRHERRSVQDRAMREAGAYLLPVRFDDTPVPGLRGTTGYVDARVTSPAELVRILLEKLAGEPQAATVSASILAVKADPHTDLEDLVRKALSHCRVSVAPELISARGSSVTAVVPEAVLSVAEVVVDVTATIADLARKGSVPALRIAVHRGQVPAGQPGESVDLTEAAEAAASAAVADVFDRVPEAGCVIVATQRVFDTVIRPGRGGCNPAQFSWTTTADGRGLYVKVPGFPQYGRPARPAGATPAGAAAPRTYHFGGPVTAGQIGDVNFFGSDDDRH
;
A
#
# COMPACT_ATOMS: atom_id res chain seq x y z
N MET A 1 -15.39 16.55 9.60
CA MET A 1 -14.56 15.89 10.63
C MET A 1 -14.00 14.62 10.01
N GLY A 2 -12.71 14.58 9.68
CA GLY A 2 -12.07 13.36 9.20
C GLY A 2 -11.75 12.46 10.40
N GLY A 3 -12.14 11.20 10.35
CA GLY A 3 -11.80 10.22 11.39
C GLY A 3 -10.28 10.06 11.53
N PRO A 4 -9.78 9.63 12.70
CA PRO A 4 -8.34 9.47 12.93
C PRO A 4 -7.73 8.48 11.93
N ALA A 5 -6.54 8.80 11.43
CA ALA A 5 -5.69 7.86 10.72
C ALA A 5 -5.45 6.64 11.62
N ALA A 6 -5.63 5.42 11.10
CA ALA A 6 -5.44 4.21 11.88
C ALA A 6 -4.01 4.14 12.44
N GLU A 7 -3.86 4.20 13.76
CA GLU A 7 -2.59 4.02 14.46
C GLU A 7 -2.02 2.61 14.19
N PRO A 8 -0.69 2.45 14.14
CA PRO A 8 -0.08 1.13 14.03
C PRO A 8 -0.39 0.26 15.27
N TYR A 9 -0.62 -1.04 15.07
CA TYR A 9 -0.90 -1.98 16.15
C TYR A 9 0.41 -2.45 16.83
N ASP A 10 0.43 -2.67 18.14
CA ASP A 10 1.56 -3.35 18.79
C ASP A 10 1.63 -4.82 18.33
N PHE A 11 0.48 -5.48 18.26
CA PHE A 11 0.38 -6.89 17.86
C PHE A 11 -0.74 -7.13 16.84
N CYS A 12 -0.47 -7.97 15.85
CA CYS A 12 -1.48 -8.61 15.00
C CYS A 12 -1.57 -10.10 15.37
N LEU A 13 -2.79 -10.62 15.58
CA LEU A 13 -3.03 -12.00 15.98
C LEU A 13 -3.54 -12.82 14.80
N SER A 14 -2.72 -13.76 14.30
CA SER A 14 -3.07 -14.64 13.17
C SER A 14 -3.31 -16.07 13.65
N PHE A 15 -4.54 -16.58 13.48
CA PHE A 15 -4.96 -17.86 14.03
C PHE A 15 -6.06 -18.50 13.19
N ALA A 16 -6.28 -19.82 13.35
CA ALA A 16 -7.47 -20.48 12.83
C ALA A 16 -8.60 -20.42 13.86
N THR A 17 -9.85 -20.41 13.40
CA THR A 17 -11.04 -20.28 14.25
C THR A 17 -11.07 -21.26 15.43
N GLU A 18 -10.48 -22.45 15.29
CA GLU A 18 -10.35 -23.45 16.35
C GLU A 18 -9.56 -22.98 17.58
N GLN A 19 -8.62 -22.05 17.40
CA GLN A 19 -7.82 -21.48 18.49
C GLN A 19 -8.48 -20.25 19.13
N ARG A 20 -9.68 -19.87 18.69
CA ARG A 20 -10.37 -18.63 19.12
C ARG A 20 -10.43 -18.44 20.63
N PRO A 21 -10.82 -19.43 21.46
CA PRO A 21 -10.92 -19.23 22.90
C PRO A 21 -9.61 -18.77 23.54
N TYR A 22 -8.48 -19.36 23.12
CA TYR A 22 -7.15 -19.01 23.63
C TYR A 22 -6.72 -17.62 23.14
N VAL A 23 -6.92 -17.32 21.86
CA VAL A 23 -6.46 -16.08 21.23
C VAL A 23 -7.28 -14.86 21.70
N GLU A 24 -8.57 -15.05 21.96
CA GLU A 24 -9.45 -14.01 22.51
C GLU A 24 -8.97 -13.58 23.91
N GLU A 25 -8.62 -14.53 24.77
CA GLU A 25 -8.08 -14.23 26.10
C GLU A 25 -6.75 -13.47 26.00
N VAL A 26 -5.86 -13.88 25.09
CA VAL A 26 -4.60 -13.14 24.82
C VAL A 26 -4.89 -11.71 24.36
N ALA A 27 -5.83 -11.53 23.43
CA ALA A 27 -6.21 -10.22 22.91
C ALA A 27 -6.74 -9.31 24.02
N GLU A 28 -7.63 -9.81 24.87
CA GLU A 28 -8.15 -9.06 26.01
C GLU A 28 -7.06 -8.64 27.00
N LEU A 29 -6.17 -9.57 27.35
CA LEU A 29 -5.10 -9.33 28.31
C LEU A 29 -4.10 -8.29 27.78
N LEU A 30 -3.74 -8.35 26.49
CA LEU A 30 -2.91 -7.33 25.85
C LEU A 30 -3.58 -5.94 25.86
N ARG A 31 -4.90 -5.87 25.60
CA ARG A 31 -5.65 -4.60 25.66
C ARG A 31 -5.75 -4.07 27.08
N LYS A 32 -5.96 -4.94 28.08
CA LYS A 32 -5.92 -4.58 29.51
C LYS A 32 -4.53 -4.04 29.91
N ALA A 33 -3.46 -4.49 29.27
CA ALA A 33 -2.11 -3.95 29.40
C ALA A 33 -1.85 -2.68 28.54
N GLY A 34 -2.88 -2.08 27.96
CA GLY A 34 -2.81 -0.83 27.19
C GLY A 34 -2.11 -0.97 25.85
N ARG A 35 -2.06 -2.17 25.26
CA ARG A 35 -1.47 -2.41 23.93
C ARG A 35 -2.53 -2.32 22.83
N THR A 36 -2.15 -1.85 21.66
CA THR A 36 -3.02 -1.87 20.47
C THR A 36 -2.93 -3.24 19.79
N VAL A 37 -4.06 -3.91 19.61
CA VAL A 37 -4.09 -5.27 19.06
C VAL A 37 -5.08 -5.36 17.90
N PHE A 38 -4.63 -5.92 16.78
CA PHE A 38 -5.49 -6.31 15.68
C PHE A 38 -5.97 -7.76 15.87
N TYR A 39 -7.30 -7.94 15.90
CA TYR A 39 -7.97 -9.23 16.10
C TYR A 39 -9.27 -9.27 15.28
N ASP A 40 -9.43 -10.33 14.49
CA ASP A 40 -10.46 -10.50 13.45
C ASP A 40 -11.91 -10.34 13.97
N ALA A 41 -12.19 -10.81 15.18
CA ALA A 41 -13.53 -10.80 15.76
C ALA A 41 -13.97 -9.40 16.23
N TYR A 42 -13.06 -8.43 16.29
CA TYR A 42 -13.41 -7.05 16.61
C TYR A 42 -13.76 -6.22 15.36
N GLU A 43 -13.52 -6.75 14.15
CA GLU A 43 -13.77 -6.06 12.87
C GLU A 43 -14.81 -6.82 11.99
N THR A 44 -15.70 -7.60 12.61
CA THR A 44 -16.66 -8.50 11.92
C THR A 44 -17.57 -7.79 10.91
N ALA A 45 -17.87 -6.51 11.11
CA ALA A 45 -18.66 -5.72 10.15
C ALA A 45 -17.88 -5.33 8.89
N LYS A 46 -16.53 -5.27 8.95
CA LYS A 46 -15.66 -4.95 7.80
C LYS A 46 -15.28 -6.19 6.99
N LEU A 47 -15.15 -7.34 7.65
CA LEU A 47 -14.71 -8.60 7.03
C LEU A 47 -15.86 -9.39 6.37
N LEU A 48 -17.09 -8.85 6.38
CA LEU A 48 -18.24 -9.50 5.76
C LEU A 48 -18.18 -9.36 4.23
N GLY A 49 -17.81 -10.44 3.55
CA GLY A 49 -17.72 -10.51 2.08
C GLY A 49 -16.31 -10.30 1.51
N GLU A 50 -15.31 -10.10 2.38
CA GLU A 50 -13.91 -9.98 1.95
C GLU A 50 -13.22 -11.34 1.83
N ASP A 51 -12.25 -11.42 0.93
CA ASP A 51 -11.47 -12.63 0.73
C ASP A 51 -10.44 -12.79 1.85
N LEU A 52 -10.44 -13.96 2.51
CA LEU A 52 -9.57 -14.31 3.63
C LEU A 52 -8.06 -14.22 3.29
N TYR A 53 -7.69 -14.03 2.03
CA TYR A 53 -6.31 -13.85 1.57
C TYR A 53 -5.84 -12.41 1.55
N THR A 54 -6.74 -11.47 1.26
CA THR A 54 -6.47 -10.06 1.50
C THR A 54 -6.06 -9.89 2.97
N HIS A 55 -6.67 -10.66 3.87
CA HIS A 55 -6.30 -10.73 5.28
C HIS A 55 -4.85 -11.17 5.54
N LEU A 56 -4.27 -12.10 4.77
CA LEU A 56 -2.88 -12.55 4.97
C LEU A 56 -1.87 -11.53 4.44
N ASP A 57 -2.09 -10.97 3.23
CA ASP A 57 -1.28 -9.86 2.73
C ASP A 57 -1.41 -8.65 3.65
N GLU A 58 -2.58 -8.44 4.26
CA GLU A 58 -2.80 -7.43 5.29
C GLU A 58 -2.17 -7.78 6.65
N ILE A 59 -2.11 -9.03 7.09
CA ILE A 59 -1.44 -9.42 8.34
C ILE A 59 0.06 -9.13 8.26
N TYR A 60 0.65 -9.31 7.08
CA TYR A 60 2.07 -9.04 6.85
C TYR A 60 2.35 -7.57 6.48
N ASN A 61 1.40 -6.87 5.84
CA ASN A 61 1.59 -5.47 5.40
C ASN A 61 0.91 -4.41 6.29
N ARG A 62 -0.05 -4.75 7.16
CA ARG A 62 -0.70 -3.79 8.06
C ARG A 62 0.19 -3.57 9.28
N GLY A 63 0.97 -2.50 9.23
CA GLY A 63 1.42 -1.61 10.31
C GLY A 63 1.43 -2.11 11.77
N SER A 64 1.74 -3.38 12.04
CA SER A 64 1.89 -3.90 13.40
C SER A 64 3.37 -4.06 13.73
N ARG A 65 3.74 -4.01 15.02
CA ARG A 65 5.15 -4.21 15.41
C ARG A 65 5.54 -5.69 15.39
N PHE A 66 4.61 -6.56 15.78
CA PHE A 66 4.78 -8.01 15.73
C PHE A 66 3.51 -8.70 15.22
N CYS A 67 3.71 -9.74 14.42
CA CYS A 67 2.66 -10.69 14.08
C CYS A 67 2.82 -11.95 14.93
N VAL A 68 1.84 -12.23 15.79
CA VAL A 68 1.77 -13.46 16.58
C VAL A 68 1.06 -14.53 15.76
N LEU A 69 1.81 -15.53 15.34
CA LEU A 69 1.32 -16.63 14.52
C LEU A 69 0.94 -17.83 15.40
N PHE A 70 -0.35 -18.06 15.57
CA PHE A 70 -0.88 -19.22 16.29
C PHE A 70 -0.97 -20.42 15.35
N ALA A 71 0.15 -21.15 15.24
CA ALA A 71 0.33 -22.29 14.36
C ALA A 71 -0.38 -23.55 14.88
N SER A 72 -1.15 -24.17 14.00
CA SER A 72 -1.84 -25.44 14.23
C SER A 72 -2.06 -26.19 12.89
N GLU A 73 -2.45 -27.46 12.96
CA GLU A 73 -2.90 -28.23 11.80
C GLU A 73 -4.06 -27.52 11.09
N ALA A 74 -5.01 -27.01 11.88
CA ALA A 74 -6.15 -26.25 11.37
C ALA A 74 -5.72 -24.98 10.64
N TYR A 75 -4.72 -24.26 11.16
CA TYR A 75 -4.13 -23.10 10.50
C TYR A 75 -3.53 -23.48 9.14
N VAL A 76 -2.72 -24.54 9.09
CA VAL A 76 -2.10 -25.00 7.83
C VAL A 76 -3.15 -25.49 6.82
N ARG A 77 -4.24 -26.10 7.27
CA ARG A 77 -5.29 -26.61 6.37
C ARG A 77 -6.31 -25.57 5.90
N LYS A 78 -6.58 -24.54 6.69
CA LYS A 78 -7.66 -23.58 6.40
C LYS A 78 -7.15 -22.23 5.95
N VAL A 79 -6.11 -21.74 6.63
CA VAL A 79 -5.54 -20.42 6.38
C VAL A 79 -4.45 -20.51 5.31
N TRP A 80 -3.68 -21.60 5.30
CA TRP A 80 -2.50 -21.74 4.42
C TRP A 80 -2.75 -22.45 3.07
N THR A 81 -3.51 -23.57 3.01
CA THR A 81 -3.60 -24.40 1.78
C THR A 81 -4.50 -23.88 0.67
N ARG A 82 -5.23 -22.78 0.86
CA ARG A 82 -6.03 -22.24 -0.24
C ARG A 82 -5.00 -21.75 -1.29
N HIS A 83 -5.15 -22.12 -2.56
CA HIS A 83 -4.02 -22.33 -3.48
C HIS A 83 -3.40 -21.13 -4.24
N GLU A 84 -3.97 -19.92 -4.25
CA GLU A 84 -3.61 -18.95 -5.30
C GLU A 84 -2.27 -18.20 -5.16
N ARG A 85 -1.62 -18.18 -3.98
CA ARG A 85 -0.38 -17.37 -3.76
C ARG A 85 0.66 -17.99 -2.80
N ARG A 86 0.74 -19.31 -2.72
CA ARG A 86 1.61 -20.05 -1.76
C ARG A 86 3.09 -19.64 -1.81
N SER A 87 3.63 -19.32 -2.99
CA SER A 87 5.04 -18.92 -3.16
C SER A 87 5.37 -17.54 -2.58
N VAL A 88 4.41 -16.61 -2.55
CA VAL A 88 4.58 -15.26 -2.00
C VAL A 88 4.59 -15.33 -0.47
N GLN A 89 3.70 -16.14 0.11
CA GLN A 89 3.62 -16.38 1.55
C GLN A 89 4.88 -17.09 2.09
N ASP A 90 5.37 -18.09 1.37
CA ASP A 90 6.62 -18.78 1.67
C ASP A 90 7.83 -17.83 1.69
N ARG A 91 7.84 -16.83 0.80
CA ARG A 91 8.88 -15.81 0.75
C ARG A 91 8.76 -14.81 1.90
N ALA A 92 7.56 -14.27 2.13
CA ALA A 92 7.28 -13.33 3.21
C ALA A 92 7.66 -13.91 4.58
N MET A 93 7.33 -15.18 4.85
CA MET A 93 7.71 -15.84 6.11
C MET A 93 9.21 -16.11 6.26
N ARG A 94 9.92 -16.38 5.16
CA ARG A 94 11.38 -16.54 5.18
C ARG A 94 12.11 -15.23 5.44
N GLU A 95 11.51 -14.12 5.02
CA GLU A 95 12.05 -12.76 5.13
C GLU A 95 11.57 -12.04 6.41
N ALA A 96 10.46 -12.47 7.02
CA ALA A 96 9.86 -11.83 8.19
C ALA A 96 10.77 -11.75 9.45
N GLY A 97 11.74 -12.66 9.60
CA GLY A 97 12.73 -12.58 10.68
C GLY A 97 12.09 -12.45 12.09
N ALA A 98 12.50 -11.41 12.84
CA ALA A 98 12.05 -11.15 14.21
C ALA A 98 10.64 -10.54 14.34
N TYR A 99 9.97 -10.22 13.22
CA TYR A 99 8.60 -9.69 13.19
C TYR A 99 7.56 -10.75 13.54
N LEU A 100 7.79 -12.00 13.13
CA LEU A 100 6.86 -13.11 13.28
C LEU A 100 7.19 -13.89 14.55
N LEU A 101 6.22 -13.97 15.46
CA LEU A 101 6.33 -14.64 16.77
C LEU A 101 5.48 -15.93 16.76
N PRO A 102 6.08 -17.11 16.53
CA PRO A 102 5.32 -18.36 16.44
C PRO A 102 4.87 -18.84 17.81
N VAL A 103 3.59 -19.20 17.90
CA VAL A 103 2.95 -19.87 19.03
C VAL A 103 2.34 -21.17 18.51
N ARG A 104 2.86 -22.32 18.95
CA ARG A 104 2.48 -23.62 18.41
C ARG A 104 1.45 -24.32 19.30
N PHE A 105 0.34 -24.74 18.71
CA PHE A 105 -0.63 -25.64 19.35
C PHE A 105 -0.33 -27.12 19.08
N ASP A 106 0.45 -27.39 18.04
CA ASP A 106 0.91 -28.72 17.65
C ASP A 106 2.22 -28.67 16.87
N ASP A 107 2.73 -29.84 16.51
CA ASP A 107 4.00 -29.99 15.79
C ASP A 107 3.83 -29.91 14.26
N THR A 108 2.68 -29.44 13.75
CA THR A 108 2.44 -29.34 12.31
C THR A 108 3.43 -28.37 11.66
N PRO A 109 4.23 -28.80 10.67
CA PRO A 109 5.14 -27.91 9.97
C PRO A 109 4.35 -26.81 9.26
N VAL A 110 4.69 -25.55 9.55
CA VAL A 110 4.17 -24.40 8.81
C VAL A 110 5.14 -24.12 7.66
N PRO A 111 4.73 -24.27 6.39
CA PRO A 111 5.63 -23.99 5.27
C PRO A 111 6.08 -22.52 5.30
N GLY A 112 7.33 -22.24 4.91
CA GLY A 112 7.93 -20.90 4.99
C GLY A 112 8.56 -20.55 6.36
N LEU A 113 8.09 -21.15 7.46
CA LEU A 113 8.70 -20.98 8.78
C LEU A 113 9.93 -21.89 8.93
N ARG A 114 11.10 -21.32 9.22
CA ARG A 114 12.34 -22.09 9.40
C ARG A 114 12.25 -22.91 10.70
N GLY A 115 12.74 -24.15 10.67
CA GLY A 115 12.81 -25.00 11.86
C GLY A 115 13.75 -24.47 12.96
N THR A 116 14.57 -23.46 12.67
CA THR A 116 15.46 -22.78 13.62
C THR A 116 14.82 -21.55 14.27
N THR A 117 13.58 -21.20 13.91
CA THR A 117 12.87 -20.07 14.53
C THR A 117 12.38 -20.46 15.93
N GLY A 118 12.74 -19.67 16.94
CA GLY A 118 12.23 -19.85 18.30
C GLY A 118 10.71 -19.68 18.36
N TYR A 119 10.04 -20.48 19.20
CA TYR A 119 8.58 -20.48 19.32
C TYR A 119 8.16 -20.63 20.78
N VAL A 120 6.90 -20.25 21.07
CA VAL A 120 6.23 -20.56 22.34
C VAL A 120 5.29 -21.74 22.12
N ASP A 121 5.28 -22.70 23.05
CA ASP A 121 4.40 -23.87 23.00
C ASP A 121 3.11 -23.61 23.78
N ALA A 122 1.99 -23.43 23.09
CA ALA A 122 0.68 -23.17 23.69
C ALA A 122 0.09 -24.38 24.42
N ARG A 123 0.66 -25.58 24.27
CA ARG A 123 0.22 -26.77 25.01
C ARG A 123 0.59 -26.71 26.48
N VAL A 124 1.62 -25.91 26.82
CA VAL A 124 2.17 -25.77 28.18
C VAL A 124 2.24 -24.31 28.65
N THR A 125 1.83 -23.37 27.81
CA THR A 125 1.83 -21.93 28.12
C THR A 125 0.39 -21.44 28.19
N SER A 126 0.02 -20.81 29.30
CA SER A 126 -1.29 -20.16 29.43
C SER A 126 -1.36 -18.84 28.65
N PRO A 127 -2.57 -18.34 28.31
CA PRO A 127 -2.74 -17.02 27.70
C PRO A 127 -2.04 -15.90 28.47
N ALA A 128 -2.14 -15.89 29.80
CA ALA A 128 -1.48 -14.89 30.65
C ALA A 128 0.05 -14.96 30.60
N GLU A 129 0.63 -16.16 30.59
CA GLU A 129 2.08 -16.34 30.44
C GLU A 129 2.56 -15.91 29.05
N LEU A 130 1.80 -16.24 28.00
CA LEU A 130 2.12 -15.78 26.66
C LEU A 130 2.10 -14.25 26.59
N VAL A 131 1.10 -13.59 27.16
CA VAL A 131 1.01 -12.13 27.21
C VAL A 131 2.23 -11.53 27.91
N ARG A 132 2.68 -12.12 29.02
CA ARG A 132 3.90 -11.69 29.71
C ARG A 132 5.12 -11.78 28.79
N ILE A 133 5.31 -12.89 28.09
CA ILE A 133 6.40 -13.08 27.12
C ILE A 133 6.31 -12.04 25.99
N LEU A 134 5.11 -11.79 25.46
CA LEU A 134 4.89 -10.80 24.40
C LEU A 134 5.23 -9.38 24.87
N LEU A 135 4.84 -9.01 26.09
CA LEU A 135 5.17 -7.71 26.68
C LEU A 135 6.67 -7.56 26.95
N GLU A 136 7.34 -8.61 27.43
CA GLU A 136 8.79 -8.65 27.58
C GLU A 136 9.50 -8.49 26.22
N LYS A 137 9.02 -9.18 25.18
CA LYS A 137 9.53 -9.03 23.80
C LYS A 137 9.33 -7.62 23.27
N LEU A 138 8.18 -7.01 23.54
CA LEU A 138 7.88 -5.63 23.15
C LEU A 138 8.75 -4.60 23.88
N ALA A 139 9.07 -4.84 25.15
CA ALA A 139 9.90 -3.96 25.99
C ALA A 139 11.41 -4.12 25.74
N GLY A 140 11.86 -5.33 25.39
CA GLY A 140 13.26 -5.63 25.07
C GLY A 140 13.71 -5.16 23.69
N GLU A 141 12.78 -4.78 22.83
CA GLU A 141 13.07 -4.17 21.53
C GLU A 141 13.01 -2.64 21.70
N PRO A 142 14.14 -1.92 21.57
CA PRO A 142 14.08 -0.46 21.57
C PRO A 142 13.12 -0.06 20.46
N GLN A 143 12.08 0.69 20.82
CA GLN A 143 11.23 1.36 19.86
C GLN A 143 12.14 2.34 19.13
N ALA A 144 12.74 1.93 18.00
CA ALA A 144 13.44 2.85 17.14
C ALA A 144 12.39 3.90 16.76
N ALA A 145 12.53 5.11 17.30
CA ALA A 145 11.57 6.18 17.11
C ALA A 145 11.25 6.24 15.62
N THR A 146 10.02 5.98 15.20
CA THR A 146 9.70 6.01 13.78
C THR A 146 9.48 7.46 13.38
N VAL A 147 9.97 7.82 12.21
CA VAL A 147 9.74 9.13 11.60
C VAL A 147 8.91 8.95 10.35
N SER A 148 7.97 9.87 10.13
CA SER A 148 7.27 9.97 8.86
C SER A 148 8.28 10.34 7.78
N ALA A 149 8.32 9.59 6.69
CA ALA A 149 9.26 9.81 5.61
C ALA A 149 8.63 9.54 4.24
N SER A 150 9.21 10.19 3.23
CA SER A 150 9.08 9.76 1.84
C SER A 150 10.11 8.68 1.57
N ILE A 151 9.68 7.62 0.91
CA ILE A 151 10.55 6.56 0.44
C ILE A 151 10.57 6.62 -1.08
N LEU A 152 11.75 6.81 -1.62
CA LEU A 152 12.01 6.97 -3.04
C LEU A 152 12.75 5.74 -3.55
N ALA A 153 12.09 4.91 -4.34
CA ALA A 153 12.73 3.76 -4.99
C ALA A 153 12.97 4.08 -6.47
N VAL A 154 14.21 3.91 -6.91
CA VAL A 154 14.66 4.21 -8.28
C VAL A 154 15.21 2.96 -8.91
N LYS A 155 14.73 2.61 -10.10
CA LYS A 155 15.15 1.44 -10.87
C LYS A 155 15.32 1.80 -12.34
N ALA A 156 16.28 1.18 -13.01
CA ALA A 156 16.49 1.28 -14.45
C ALA A 156 16.67 -0.12 -15.06
N ASP A 157 16.28 -0.29 -16.32
CA ASP A 157 16.56 -1.49 -17.11
C ASP A 157 17.24 -1.08 -18.45
N PRO A 158 18.38 -1.69 -18.83
CA PRO A 158 19.17 -2.66 -18.06
C PRO A 158 19.74 -2.05 -16.76
N HIS A 159 20.22 -2.92 -15.87
CA HIS A 159 20.78 -2.50 -14.59
C HIS A 159 21.85 -1.41 -14.78
N THR A 160 21.63 -0.29 -14.10
CA THR A 160 22.50 0.88 -14.09
C THR A 160 22.82 1.20 -12.64
N ASP A 161 24.02 1.69 -12.36
CA ASP A 161 24.34 2.23 -11.04
C ASP A 161 23.63 3.58 -10.86
N LEU A 162 22.69 3.62 -9.94
CA LEU A 162 21.79 4.76 -9.69
C LEU A 162 22.12 5.49 -8.39
N GLU A 163 23.09 5.01 -7.60
CA GLU A 163 23.32 5.58 -6.27
C GLU A 163 23.85 7.01 -6.37
N ASP A 164 24.85 7.23 -7.21
CA ASP A 164 25.41 8.55 -7.49
C ASP A 164 24.36 9.49 -8.12
N LEU A 165 23.48 8.97 -8.98
CA LEU A 165 22.38 9.73 -9.57
C LEU A 165 21.42 10.26 -8.48
N VAL A 166 20.98 9.38 -7.57
CA VAL A 166 20.08 9.75 -6.47
C VAL A 166 20.74 10.74 -5.52
N ARG A 167 22.01 10.50 -5.14
CA ARG A 167 22.78 11.42 -4.28
C ARG A 167 22.93 12.79 -4.92
N LYS A 168 23.28 12.86 -6.22
CA LYS A 168 23.36 14.12 -6.97
C LYS A 168 22.02 14.83 -7.00
N ALA A 169 20.92 14.13 -7.25
CA ALA A 169 19.60 14.75 -7.30
C ALA A 169 19.20 15.37 -5.96
N LEU A 170 19.39 14.65 -4.85
CA LEU A 170 19.14 15.16 -3.50
C LEU A 170 20.00 16.40 -3.21
N SER A 171 21.28 16.37 -3.58
CA SER A 171 22.17 17.53 -3.45
C SER A 171 21.71 18.73 -4.29
N HIS A 172 21.20 18.52 -5.50
CA HIS A 172 20.66 19.61 -6.34
C HIS A 172 19.41 20.23 -5.72
N CYS A 173 18.59 19.42 -5.05
CA CYS A 173 17.44 19.87 -4.27
C CYS A 173 17.82 20.45 -2.89
N ARG A 174 19.11 20.55 -2.55
CA ARG A 174 19.62 20.98 -1.22
C ARG A 174 19.09 20.11 -0.07
N VAL A 175 18.81 18.84 -0.34
CA VAL A 175 18.34 17.86 0.62
C VAL A 175 19.55 17.08 1.15
N SER A 176 19.76 17.15 2.47
CA SER A 176 20.80 16.37 3.15
C SER A 176 20.16 15.20 3.88
N VAL A 177 20.47 13.97 3.43
CA VAL A 177 20.10 12.73 4.12
C VAL A 177 21.35 11.98 4.54
N ALA A 178 21.28 11.29 5.67
CA ALA A 178 22.40 10.48 6.14
C ALA A 178 22.71 9.35 5.15
N PRO A 179 23.98 8.98 4.91
CA PRO A 179 24.34 7.97 3.92
C PRO A 179 23.63 6.63 4.08
N GLU A 180 23.36 6.22 5.33
CA GLU A 180 22.62 5.01 5.70
C GLU A 180 21.14 5.02 5.32
N LEU A 181 20.58 6.19 5.02
CA LEU A 181 19.21 6.33 4.49
C LEU A 181 19.13 6.10 2.97
N ILE A 182 20.27 5.83 2.32
CA ILE A 182 20.34 5.48 0.91
C ILE A 182 20.96 4.08 0.81
N SER A 183 20.25 3.16 0.16
CA SER A 183 20.71 1.79 0.00
C SER A 183 20.46 1.28 -1.41
N ALA A 184 21.45 0.62 -2.00
CA ALA A 184 21.30 -0.13 -3.24
C ALA A 184 20.97 -1.60 -2.92
N ARG A 185 19.90 -2.14 -3.52
CA ARG A 185 19.53 -3.56 -3.43
C ARG A 185 19.16 -4.08 -4.82
N GLY A 186 19.94 -5.06 -5.31
CA GLY A 186 19.76 -5.59 -6.66
C GLY A 186 19.85 -4.48 -7.70
N SER A 187 18.81 -4.31 -8.51
CA SER A 187 18.76 -3.28 -9.56
C SER A 187 18.14 -1.94 -9.15
N SER A 188 17.84 -1.77 -7.87
CA SER A 188 17.10 -0.61 -7.36
C SER A 188 17.89 0.10 -6.27
N VAL A 189 17.78 1.42 -6.25
CA VAL A 189 18.28 2.28 -5.16
C VAL A 189 17.09 2.86 -4.43
N THR A 190 17.09 2.73 -3.10
CA THR A 190 16.07 3.32 -2.23
C THR A 190 16.69 4.43 -1.40
N ALA A 191 16.02 5.58 -1.36
CA ALA A 191 16.37 6.71 -0.50
C ALA A 191 15.19 7.04 0.42
N VAL A 192 15.49 7.23 1.70
CA VAL A 192 14.54 7.64 2.74
C VAL A 192 14.76 9.10 3.05
N VAL A 193 13.71 9.90 2.85
CA VAL A 193 13.72 11.36 3.07
C VAL A 193 12.73 11.67 4.19
N PRO A 194 13.19 11.94 5.42
CA PRO A 194 12.29 12.31 6.52
C PRO A 194 11.46 13.54 6.18
N GLU A 195 10.18 13.56 6.55
CA GLU A 195 9.28 14.69 6.28
C GLU A 195 9.71 15.98 6.99
N ALA A 196 10.53 15.87 8.05
CA ALA A 196 11.16 17.02 8.71
C ALA A 196 12.26 17.67 7.86
N VAL A 197 12.81 16.96 6.87
CA VAL A 197 13.84 17.45 5.94
C VAL A 197 13.19 18.01 4.67
N LEU A 198 12.25 17.27 4.08
CA LEU A 198 11.56 17.68 2.86
C LEU A 198 10.15 17.12 2.83
N SER A 199 9.16 17.93 2.45
CA SER A 199 7.78 17.45 2.38
C SER A 199 7.59 16.43 1.27
N VAL A 200 6.61 15.53 1.44
CA VAL A 200 6.29 14.53 0.41
C VAL A 200 5.92 15.18 -0.93
N ALA A 201 5.31 16.38 -0.90
CA ALA A 201 4.95 17.11 -2.11
C ALA A 201 6.19 17.59 -2.88
N GLU A 202 7.18 18.15 -2.18
CA GLU A 202 8.47 18.56 -2.77
C GLU A 202 9.28 17.35 -3.25
N VAL A 203 9.22 16.20 -2.55
CA VAL A 203 9.82 14.96 -3.07
C VAL A 203 9.18 14.56 -4.40
N VAL A 204 7.84 14.56 -4.46
CA VAL A 204 7.09 14.21 -5.68
C VAL A 204 7.36 15.20 -6.82
N VAL A 205 7.44 16.50 -6.55
CA VAL A 205 7.56 17.53 -7.60
C VAL A 205 9.01 17.79 -7.99
N ASP A 206 9.88 18.04 -7.01
CA ASP A 206 11.23 18.55 -7.24
C ASP A 206 12.24 17.42 -7.36
N VAL A 207 12.24 16.47 -6.40
CA VAL A 207 13.24 15.40 -6.38
C VAL A 207 13.05 14.45 -7.56
N THR A 208 11.82 14.01 -7.83
CA THR A 208 11.58 13.11 -8.98
C THR A 208 11.89 13.78 -10.32
N ALA A 209 11.58 15.07 -10.48
CA ALA A 209 11.90 15.82 -11.69
C ALA A 209 13.41 16.00 -11.88
N THR A 210 14.13 16.25 -10.79
CA THR A 210 15.59 16.39 -10.81
C THR A 210 16.28 15.07 -11.15
N ILE A 211 15.82 13.95 -10.59
CA ILE A 211 16.32 12.61 -10.96
C ILE A 211 16.06 12.34 -12.43
N ALA A 212 14.84 12.59 -12.92
CA ALA A 212 14.49 12.37 -14.32
C ALA A 212 15.35 13.22 -15.29
N ASP A 213 15.64 14.48 -14.93
CA ASP A 213 16.49 15.36 -15.74
C ASP A 213 17.95 14.89 -15.76
N LEU A 214 18.52 14.56 -14.59
CA LEU A 214 19.88 14.05 -14.48
C LEU A 214 20.05 12.70 -15.20
N ALA A 215 19.07 11.80 -15.06
CA ALA A 215 19.04 10.52 -15.76
C ALA A 215 19.02 10.70 -17.28
N ARG A 216 18.19 11.63 -17.78
CA ARG A 216 18.14 11.97 -19.20
C ARG A 216 19.49 12.49 -19.71
N LYS A 217 20.13 13.38 -18.96
CA LYS A 217 21.47 13.90 -19.31
C LYS A 217 22.56 12.81 -19.27
N GLY A 218 22.43 11.86 -18.34
CA GLY A 218 23.31 10.70 -18.22
C GLY A 218 22.93 9.52 -19.12
N SER A 219 21.94 9.67 -20.00
CA SER A 219 21.44 8.61 -20.90
C SER A 219 21.02 7.32 -20.18
N VAL A 220 20.46 7.43 -18.97
CA VAL A 220 19.92 6.28 -18.24
C VAL A 220 18.60 5.83 -18.87
N PRO A 221 18.50 4.60 -19.38
CA PRO A 221 17.30 4.11 -20.05
C PRO A 221 16.23 3.62 -19.06
N ALA A 222 14.98 3.62 -19.51
CA ALA A 222 13.82 3.00 -18.83
C ALA A 222 13.76 3.25 -17.31
N LEU A 223 13.94 4.50 -16.90
CA LEU A 223 14.01 4.89 -15.50
C LEU A 223 12.62 4.86 -14.86
N ARG A 224 12.50 4.23 -13.70
CA ARG A 224 11.29 4.20 -12.88
C ARG A 224 11.59 4.78 -11.52
N ILE A 225 10.75 5.72 -11.08
CA ILE A 225 10.89 6.41 -9.81
C ILE A 225 9.58 6.23 -9.04
N ALA A 226 9.56 5.39 -8.01
CA ALA A 226 8.41 5.22 -7.14
C ALA A 226 8.55 6.06 -5.87
N VAL A 227 7.45 6.72 -5.48
CA VAL A 227 7.32 7.47 -4.23
C VAL A 227 6.26 6.80 -3.36
N HIS A 228 6.66 6.44 -2.15
CA HIS A 228 5.80 5.96 -1.08
C HIS A 228 5.93 6.88 0.14
N ARG A 229 4.90 6.91 0.99
CA ARG A 229 4.91 7.65 2.27
C ARG A 229 4.62 6.69 3.41
N GLY A 230 5.59 6.54 4.31
CA GLY A 230 5.56 5.54 5.36
C GLY A 230 6.18 6.00 6.67
N GLN A 231 6.22 5.09 7.63
CA GLN A 231 6.94 5.24 8.89
C GLN A 231 8.23 4.43 8.80
N VAL A 232 9.36 5.10 8.96
CA VAL A 232 10.68 4.47 8.93
C VAL A 232 11.34 4.59 10.30
N PRO A 233 12.10 3.58 10.77
CA PRO A 233 12.92 3.72 11.96
C PRO A 233 13.85 4.95 11.82
N ALA A 234 13.98 5.80 12.84
CA ALA A 234 14.84 7.00 12.82
C ALA A 234 16.35 6.69 12.71
N GLY A 235 16.74 5.41 12.71
CA GLY A 235 18.11 4.93 12.54
C GLY A 235 18.33 4.27 11.19
N GLN A 236 19.06 3.14 11.17
CA GLN A 236 19.25 2.35 9.95
C GLN A 236 17.89 1.84 9.45
N PRO A 237 17.46 2.21 8.24
CA PRO A 237 16.27 1.65 7.62
C PRO A 237 16.63 0.20 7.26
N GLY A 238 16.32 -0.72 8.18
CA GLY A 238 16.39 -2.16 7.93
C GLY A 238 15.37 -2.58 6.88
N GLU A 239 14.94 -3.84 6.91
CA GLU A 239 13.78 -4.26 6.11
C GLU A 239 12.51 -3.73 6.78
N SER A 240 11.80 -2.82 6.12
CA SER A 240 10.48 -2.36 6.53
C SER A 240 9.48 -2.55 5.40
N VAL A 241 8.21 -2.76 5.76
CA VAL A 241 7.12 -2.94 4.80
C VAL A 241 7.06 -1.76 3.83
N ASP A 242 7.14 -0.53 4.34
CA ASP A 242 7.06 0.68 3.50
C ASP A 242 8.24 0.79 2.49
N LEU A 243 9.43 0.29 2.85
CA LEU A 243 10.59 0.22 1.92
C LEU A 243 10.35 -0.78 0.80
N THR A 244 9.80 -1.94 1.14
CA THR A 244 9.44 -2.98 0.18
C THR A 244 8.35 -2.49 -0.77
N GLU A 245 7.32 -1.81 -0.27
CA GLU A 245 6.25 -1.26 -1.10
C GLU A 245 6.76 -0.29 -2.17
N ALA A 246 7.68 0.61 -1.80
CA ALA A 246 8.28 1.53 -2.77
C ALA A 246 9.06 0.78 -3.86
N ALA A 247 9.89 -0.19 -3.45
CA ALA A 247 10.70 -0.98 -4.37
C ALA A 247 9.84 -1.83 -5.32
N GLU A 248 8.79 -2.45 -4.82
CA GLU A 248 7.83 -3.23 -5.61
C GLU A 248 7.06 -2.35 -6.58
N ALA A 249 6.62 -1.16 -6.17
CA ALA A 249 5.98 -0.20 -7.05
C ALA A 249 6.88 0.20 -8.22
N ALA A 250 8.18 0.42 -7.99
CA ALA A 250 9.16 0.69 -9.04
C ALA A 250 9.42 -0.52 -9.95
N ALA A 251 9.32 -1.74 -9.42
CA ALA A 251 9.57 -2.98 -10.15
C ALA A 251 8.33 -3.57 -10.86
N SER A 252 7.14 -2.99 -10.64
CA SER A 252 5.87 -3.50 -11.16
C SER A 252 5.87 -3.67 -12.69
N ALA A 253 5.37 -4.81 -13.15
CA ALA A 253 5.18 -5.09 -14.58
C ALA A 253 4.27 -4.04 -15.25
N ALA A 254 3.18 -3.64 -14.59
CA ALA A 254 2.27 -2.62 -15.10
C ALA A 254 2.95 -1.26 -15.34
N VAL A 255 4.02 -0.97 -14.58
CA VAL A 255 4.87 0.22 -14.75
C VAL A 255 5.89 -0.01 -15.88
N ALA A 256 6.44 -1.21 -16.03
CA ALA A 256 7.30 -1.56 -17.16
C ALA A 256 6.56 -1.46 -18.50
N ASP A 257 5.33 -1.96 -18.59
CA ASP A 257 4.46 -1.91 -19.79
C ASP A 257 4.13 -0.47 -20.24
N VAL A 258 4.44 0.54 -19.43
CA VAL A 258 4.33 1.95 -19.84
C VAL A 258 5.31 2.26 -20.97
N PHE A 259 6.52 1.70 -20.92
CA PHE A 259 7.54 1.91 -21.95
C PHE A 259 7.16 1.27 -23.28
N ASP A 260 6.42 0.16 -23.27
CA ASP A 260 5.89 -0.43 -24.50
C ASP A 260 4.78 0.43 -25.13
N ARG A 261 3.99 1.12 -24.29
CA ARG A 261 2.92 2.01 -24.73
C ARG A 261 3.42 3.40 -25.13
N VAL A 262 4.55 3.84 -24.57
CA VAL A 262 5.19 5.12 -24.85
C VAL A 262 6.70 4.89 -25.02
N PRO A 263 7.15 4.40 -26.19
CA PRO A 263 8.56 4.07 -26.43
C PRO A 263 9.53 5.25 -26.26
N GLU A 264 9.05 6.48 -26.43
CA GLU A 264 9.83 7.71 -26.24
C GLU A 264 9.96 8.11 -24.77
N ALA A 265 9.27 7.44 -23.85
CA ALA A 265 9.39 7.72 -22.43
C ALA A 265 10.77 7.27 -21.91
N GLY A 266 11.61 8.22 -21.50
CA GLY A 266 12.86 7.92 -20.80
C GLY A 266 12.67 7.64 -19.30
N CYS A 267 11.52 8.05 -18.74
CA CYS A 267 11.25 7.97 -17.31
C CYS A 267 9.75 7.77 -17.03
N VAL A 268 9.45 7.04 -15.96
CA VAL A 268 8.10 6.87 -15.41
C VAL A 268 8.15 7.16 -13.92
N ILE A 269 7.28 8.05 -13.46
CA ILE A 269 7.12 8.38 -12.03
C ILE A 269 5.88 7.65 -11.53
N VAL A 270 6.01 6.97 -10.39
CA VAL A 270 4.95 6.18 -9.77
C VAL A 270 4.70 6.73 -8.37
N ALA A 271 3.44 6.97 -8.04
CA ALA A 271 2.99 7.25 -6.69
C ALA A 271 2.12 6.09 -6.20
N THR A 272 2.39 5.63 -4.99
CA THR A 272 1.49 4.69 -4.32
C THR A 272 0.14 5.36 -4.03
N GLN A 273 -0.91 4.56 -3.84
CA GLN A 273 -2.24 5.09 -3.53
C GLN A 273 -2.25 6.06 -2.34
N ARG A 274 -1.50 5.76 -1.28
CA ARG A 274 -1.36 6.64 -0.11
C ARG A 274 -0.80 8.01 -0.47
N VAL A 275 0.27 8.07 -1.28
CA VAL A 275 0.85 9.35 -1.75
C VAL A 275 -0.15 10.10 -2.63
N PHE A 276 -0.85 9.37 -3.51
CA PHE A 276 -1.84 10.00 -4.37
C PHE A 276 -2.98 10.64 -3.56
N ASP A 277 -3.59 9.90 -2.65
CA ASP A 277 -4.74 10.37 -1.89
C ASP A 277 -4.40 11.50 -0.91
N THR A 278 -3.21 11.44 -0.30
CA THR A 278 -2.83 12.40 0.75
C THR A 278 -2.13 13.66 0.22
N VAL A 279 -1.47 13.58 -0.95
CA VAL A 279 -0.61 14.65 -1.47
C VAL A 279 -1.04 15.12 -2.87
N ILE A 280 -1.18 14.19 -3.82
CA ILE A 280 -1.38 14.55 -5.23
C ILE A 280 -2.81 14.97 -5.50
N ARG A 281 -3.80 14.17 -5.06
CA ARG A 281 -5.24 14.41 -5.24
C ARG A 281 -5.67 15.76 -4.64
N PRO A 282 -5.21 16.16 -3.45
CA PRO A 282 -5.51 17.49 -2.90
C PRO A 282 -4.71 18.63 -3.54
N GLY A 283 -3.76 18.36 -4.43
CA GLY A 283 -2.95 19.36 -5.11
C GLY A 283 -1.86 20.01 -4.24
N ARG A 284 -1.35 19.31 -3.22
CA ARG A 284 -0.32 19.88 -2.32
C ARG A 284 0.99 20.12 -3.05
N GLY A 285 1.69 21.21 -2.70
CA GLY A 285 2.99 21.57 -3.29
C GLY A 285 2.96 21.73 -4.82
N GLY A 286 1.82 22.06 -5.41
CA GLY A 286 1.69 22.20 -6.87
C GLY A 286 1.50 20.88 -7.63
N CYS A 287 1.28 19.76 -6.93
CA CYS A 287 0.91 18.51 -7.58
C CYS A 287 -0.35 18.68 -8.43
N ASN A 288 -0.34 18.13 -9.64
CA ASN A 288 -1.50 18.10 -10.52
C ASN A 288 -1.99 16.66 -10.71
N PRO A 289 -3.11 16.25 -10.09
CA PRO A 289 -3.61 14.87 -10.19
C PRO A 289 -3.96 14.48 -11.62
N ALA A 290 -4.24 15.46 -12.49
CA ALA A 290 -4.59 15.22 -13.87
C ALA A 290 -3.40 14.73 -14.72
N GLN A 291 -2.17 14.78 -14.20
CA GLN A 291 -0.95 14.23 -14.82
C GLN A 291 -0.69 12.76 -14.46
N PHE A 292 -1.50 12.17 -13.58
CA PHE A 292 -1.34 10.81 -13.11
C PHE A 292 -2.50 9.94 -13.60
N SER A 293 -2.16 8.73 -14.03
CA SER A 293 -3.10 7.73 -14.54
C SER A 293 -3.08 6.52 -13.62
N TRP A 294 -4.26 6.00 -13.30
CA TRP A 294 -4.36 4.84 -12.42
C TRP A 294 -3.95 3.56 -13.15
N THR A 295 -3.26 2.68 -12.44
CA THR A 295 -2.99 1.30 -12.83
C THR A 295 -2.98 0.42 -11.59
N THR A 296 -2.85 -0.89 -11.77
CA THR A 296 -2.82 -1.85 -10.67
C THR A 296 -1.67 -2.83 -10.84
N THR A 297 -1.08 -3.25 -9.73
CA THR A 297 -0.13 -4.35 -9.67
C THR A 297 -0.85 -5.69 -9.86
N ALA A 298 -0.11 -6.76 -10.11
CA ALA A 298 -0.67 -8.11 -10.28
C ALA A 298 -1.44 -8.61 -9.04
N ASP A 299 -1.10 -8.09 -7.86
CA ASP A 299 -1.78 -8.41 -6.60
C ASP A 299 -3.01 -7.53 -6.30
N GLY A 300 -3.31 -6.55 -7.15
CA GLY A 300 -4.50 -5.69 -7.04
C GLY A 300 -4.27 -4.33 -6.36
N ARG A 301 -3.03 -4.00 -5.93
CA ARG A 301 -2.73 -2.70 -5.31
C ARG A 301 -2.74 -1.57 -6.34
N GLY A 302 -3.39 -0.45 -5.99
CA GLY A 302 -3.48 0.73 -6.83
C GLY A 302 -2.17 1.52 -6.91
N LEU A 303 -1.74 1.84 -8.13
CA LEU A 303 -0.62 2.73 -8.43
C LEU A 303 -1.07 3.88 -9.32
N TYR A 304 -0.41 5.03 -9.19
CA TYR A 304 -0.66 6.21 -10.00
C TYR A 304 0.60 6.58 -10.76
N VAL A 305 0.51 6.60 -12.09
CA VAL A 305 1.66 6.73 -12.99
C VAL A 305 1.64 8.07 -13.71
N LYS A 306 2.77 8.78 -13.70
CA LYS A 306 3.02 9.98 -14.47
C LYS A 306 4.19 9.73 -15.43
N VAL A 307 4.02 10.08 -16.69
CA VAL A 307 5.07 10.01 -17.71
C VAL A 307 5.50 11.43 -18.06
N PRO A 308 6.69 11.90 -17.62
CA PRO A 308 7.19 13.24 -17.95
C PRO A 308 7.20 13.50 -19.45
N GLY A 309 6.67 14.64 -19.88
CA GLY A 309 6.49 14.98 -21.31
C GLY A 309 5.19 14.46 -21.93
N PHE A 310 4.48 13.53 -21.27
CA PHE A 310 3.25 12.92 -21.78
C PHE A 310 2.08 13.08 -20.78
N PRO A 311 1.61 14.32 -20.52
CA PRO A 311 0.62 14.60 -19.47
C PRO A 311 -0.78 14.04 -19.75
N GLN A 312 -1.03 13.52 -20.95
CA GLN A 312 -2.29 12.88 -21.35
C GLN A 312 -2.22 11.35 -21.30
N TYR A 313 -1.10 10.78 -20.85
CA TYR A 313 -0.95 9.32 -20.71
C TYR A 313 -2.14 8.74 -19.93
N GLY A 314 -2.68 7.60 -20.37
CA GLY A 314 -3.80 6.91 -19.72
C GLY A 314 -5.15 7.65 -19.73
N ARG A 315 -5.27 8.82 -20.37
CA ARG A 315 -6.59 9.38 -20.70
C ARG A 315 -7.09 8.75 -21.99
N PRO A 316 -8.37 8.37 -22.10
CA PRO A 316 -8.93 7.93 -23.37
C PRO A 316 -8.76 9.05 -24.41
N ALA A 317 -8.31 8.68 -25.62
CA ALA A 317 -8.16 9.62 -26.72
C ALA A 317 -9.51 10.31 -26.99
N ARG A 318 -9.50 11.64 -27.13
CA ARG A 318 -10.69 12.35 -27.60
C ARG A 318 -10.99 11.86 -29.03
N PRO A 319 -12.20 11.37 -29.33
CA PRO A 319 -12.51 10.87 -30.67
C PRO A 319 -12.26 11.98 -31.69
N ALA A 320 -11.47 11.66 -32.72
CA ALA A 320 -11.18 12.56 -33.82
C ALA A 320 -12.50 12.87 -34.55
N GLY A 321 -12.98 14.10 -34.43
CA GLY A 321 -14.17 14.57 -35.15
C GLY A 321 -15.24 15.31 -34.33
N ALA A 322 -15.10 15.46 -33.00
CA ALA A 322 -16.04 16.26 -32.23
C ALA A 322 -15.72 17.76 -32.35
N THR A 323 -16.28 18.40 -33.38
CA THR A 323 -16.46 19.86 -33.50
C THR A 323 -17.01 20.40 -32.18
N PRO A 324 -16.51 21.54 -31.65
CA PRO A 324 -17.06 22.09 -30.43
C PRO A 324 -18.53 22.45 -30.66
N ALA A 325 -19.44 21.75 -29.96
CA ALA A 325 -20.83 22.17 -29.86
C ALA A 325 -20.85 23.58 -29.27
N GLY A 326 -21.48 24.50 -30.00
CA GLY A 326 -21.48 25.93 -29.70
C GLY A 326 -21.86 26.21 -28.25
N ALA A 327 -21.19 27.22 -27.69
CA ALA A 327 -21.51 27.75 -26.37
C ALA A 327 -23.00 28.13 -26.31
N ALA A 328 -23.80 27.32 -25.63
CA ALA A 328 -25.14 27.70 -25.23
C ALA A 328 -24.99 28.67 -24.05
N ALA A 329 -25.46 29.91 -24.25
CA ALA A 329 -25.50 30.95 -23.23
C ALA A 329 -26.21 30.46 -21.96
N PRO A 330 -25.80 30.94 -20.76
CA PRO A 330 -26.39 30.49 -19.50
C PRO A 330 -27.88 30.86 -19.47
N ARG A 331 -28.74 29.86 -19.31
CA ARG A 331 -30.19 30.07 -19.10
C ARG A 331 -30.43 30.58 -17.69
N THR A 332 -30.82 31.85 -17.59
CA THR A 332 -31.38 32.45 -16.37
C THR A 332 -32.79 31.90 -16.15
N TYR A 333 -33.04 31.22 -15.04
CA TYR A 333 -34.39 30.78 -14.66
C TYR A 333 -35.09 31.92 -13.90
N HIS A 334 -36.10 32.52 -14.51
CA HIS A 334 -37.06 33.38 -13.81
C HIS A 334 -38.19 32.51 -13.24
N PHE A 335 -38.24 32.37 -11.92
CA PHE A 335 -39.41 31.85 -11.20
C PHE A 335 -40.55 32.88 -11.32
N GLY A 336 -41.53 32.62 -12.21
CA GLY A 336 -42.74 33.46 -12.29
C GLY A 336 -43.42 33.64 -13.67
N GLY A 337 -43.29 32.72 -14.62
CA GLY A 337 -43.98 32.80 -15.94
C GLY A 337 -45.15 31.82 -16.07
N PRO A 338 -46.23 32.18 -16.80
CA PRO A 338 -47.48 31.41 -16.84
C PRO A 338 -47.35 30.09 -17.61
N VAL A 339 -47.97 29.03 -17.08
CA VAL A 339 -48.09 27.73 -17.73
C VAL A 339 -49.32 27.73 -18.63
N THR A 340 -49.14 27.52 -19.93
CA THR A 340 -50.24 27.31 -20.88
C THR A 340 -50.36 25.83 -21.19
N ALA A 341 -51.55 25.27 -20.95
CA ALA A 341 -51.93 23.88 -21.23
C ALA A 341 -52.43 23.69 -22.66
N GLY A 342 -52.19 22.50 -23.23
CA GLY A 342 -52.81 21.96 -24.45
C GLY A 342 -51.95 20.82 -25.01
N GLN A 343 -52.42 19.64 -25.40
CA GLN A 343 -53.73 19.00 -25.44
C GLN A 343 -53.55 17.48 -25.22
N ILE A 344 -54.62 16.83 -24.75
CA ILE A 344 -54.77 15.41 -24.42
C ILE A 344 -55.49 14.66 -25.56
N GLY A 345 -55.14 13.37 -25.72
CA GLY A 345 -55.97 12.29 -26.30
C GLY A 345 -55.23 11.53 -27.40
N ASP A 346 -55.11 10.20 -27.44
CA ASP A 346 -55.60 9.03 -26.69
C ASP A 346 -54.68 7.85 -27.13
N VAL A 347 -54.49 6.68 -26.51
CA VAL A 347 -55.31 5.81 -25.66
C VAL A 347 -54.38 4.81 -24.92
N ASN A 348 -54.85 4.34 -23.76
CA ASN A 348 -54.25 3.37 -22.84
C ASN A 348 -54.28 1.90 -23.34
N PHE A 349 -53.46 1.02 -22.75
CA PHE A 349 -53.93 -0.08 -21.87
C PHE A 349 -52.76 -0.82 -21.20
N PHE A 350 -52.72 -0.76 -19.86
CA PHE A 350 -52.12 -1.76 -18.96
C PHE A 350 -53.26 -2.42 -18.18
N GLY A 351 -53.19 -3.74 -18.01
CA GLY A 351 -53.92 -4.54 -17.03
C GLY A 351 -53.32 -5.96 -17.09
N SER A 352 -52.42 -6.32 -16.18
CA SER A 352 -52.68 -6.89 -14.84
C SER A 352 -53.46 -8.21 -14.92
N ASP A 353 -52.81 -9.31 -14.58
CA ASP A 353 -53.44 -10.37 -13.80
C ASP A 353 -52.38 -11.13 -13.01
N ASP A 354 -52.64 -11.20 -11.71
CA ASP A 354 -52.02 -12.03 -10.69
C ASP A 354 -53.12 -13.00 -10.28
N ASP A 355 -52.91 -14.33 -10.41
CA ASP A 355 -53.29 -15.36 -9.43
C ASP A 355 -53.28 -16.81 -9.98
N ARG A 356 -52.75 -17.72 -9.14
CA ARG A 356 -53.09 -19.17 -8.99
C ARG A 356 -52.62 -20.19 -10.04
N HIS A 357 -51.52 -20.90 -9.77
CA HIS A 357 -51.46 -22.26 -9.20
C HIS A 357 -50.01 -22.74 -9.13
#